data_AF-A0AAD5CGV7-F1
#
_entry.id   AF-A0AAD5CGV7-F1
#
_cell.length_a   1.000
_cell.length_b   1.000
_cell.length_c   1.000
_cell.angle_alpha   90.00
_cell.angle_beta   90.00
_cell.angle_gamma   90.00
#
_symmetry.space_group_name_H-M   'P 1'
#
loop_
_entity.id
_entity.type
_entity.pdbx_description
1 polymer ?
#
loop_
_entity_poly.entity_id
_entity_poly.type
_entity_poly.pdbx_seq_one_letter_code
_entity_poly.pdbx_strand_id
1 'polypeptide(L)'
;MQNLFSVNRHHLTTVTPPYYRYTFPQSSRPSFCNGLLNQPVSCNLSVEFRRPNFLFNQPLTYQKTWQLHFTRGLAHSNGAVKGLILANVVVFLLWKVADKEFMLQNFTLHLDDFNSGHYHTLITSSFSHKDVRHIVANMLSLYICGNRIGKLYGPKFLLKLYLAGAFAGSASSLLHQAFLLLSSKDNQMSELDLSKAASLGASDAVQAIFILDRLLTSMEISLFGFTIPVHALLAGKYVWEDIKRVKENRKVSGAAHLGGAAVGIMAWAWLRKRGL
;
A
#
# COMPACT_ATOMS: atom_id res chain seq x y z
N MET A 1 -55.49 -5.44 38.84
CA MET A 1 -55.18 -6.82 39.29
C MET A 1 -54.40 -7.51 38.17
N GLN A 2 -53.08 -7.61 38.35
CA GLN A 2 -52.29 -8.87 38.41
C GLN A 2 -51.89 -9.40 37.02
N ASN A 3 -50.64 -9.19 36.59
CA ASN A 3 -49.45 -10.02 36.84
C ASN A 3 -49.45 -11.34 36.05
N LEU A 4 -48.65 -11.42 34.99
CA LEU A 4 -48.01 -12.65 34.54
C LEU A 4 -46.54 -12.38 34.23
N PHE A 5 -45.72 -12.48 35.28
CA PHE A 5 -44.29 -12.76 35.19
C PHE A 5 -44.12 -14.27 35.10
N SER A 6 -43.40 -14.77 34.09
CA SER A 6 -42.72 -16.05 34.16
C SER A 6 -41.39 -15.95 33.44
N VAL A 7 -40.34 -15.74 34.23
CA VAL A 7 -38.93 -15.79 33.84
C VAL A 7 -38.57 -17.25 33.61
N ASN A 8 -38.07 -17.60 32.41
CA ASN A 8 -37.42 -18.90 32.22
C ASN A 8 -35.92 -18.72 31.96
N ARG A 9 -35.15 -19.56 32.65
CA ARG A 9 -33.76 -19.37 33.07
C ARG A 9 -32.78 -19.83 31.98
N HIS A 10 -31.62 -19.18 31.96
CA HIS A 10 -30.49 -19.41 31.07
C HIS A 10 -29.96 -20.86 31.04
N HIS A 11 -29.62 -21.35 29.85
CA HIS A 11 -28.56 -22.35 29.64
C HIS A 11 -27.46 -21.73 28.76
N LEU A 12 -26.41 -21.24 29.42
CA LEU A 12 -25.13 -20.88 28.80
C LEU A 12 -24.25 -22.13 28.82
N THR A 13 -24.01 -22.72 27.65
CA THR A 13 -22.97 -23.74 27.46
C THR A 13 -21.63 -23.03 27.29
N THR A 14 -20.84 -23.00 28.36
CA THR A 14 -19.44 -22.54 28.33
C THR A 14 -18.56 -23.59 27.67
N VAL A 15 -18.04 -23.27 26.48
CA VAL A 15 -16.96 -24.03 25.82
C VAL A 15 -15.63 -23.56 26.40
N THR A 16 -14.98 -24.39 27.20
CA THR A 16 -13.61 -24.16 27.71
C THR A 16 -12.56 -24.65 26.70
N PRO A 17 -11.47 -23.91 26.44
CA PRO A 17 -10.36 -24.39 25.59
C PRO A 17 -9.47 -25.41 26.35
N PRO A 18 -8.76 -26.31 25.63
CA PRO A 18 -7.94 -27.33 26.27
C PRO A 18 -6.67 -26.74 26.89
N TYR A 19 -6.42 -27.10 28.15
CA TYR A 19 -5.15 -26.89 28.84
C TYR A 19 -4.07 -27.80 28.25
N TYR A 20 -2.97 -27.23 27.75
CA TYR A 20 -1.74 -27.97 27.49
C TYR A 20 -1.02 -28.23 28.82
N ARG A 21 -0.92 -29.51 29.21
CA ARG A 21 -0.19 -29.95 30.40
C ARG A 21 1.25 -30.30 29.99
N TYR A 22 2.22 -29.49 30.44
CA TYR A 22 3.64 -29.83 30.32
C TYR A 22 4.00 -30.86 31.40
N THR A 23 4.27 -32.10 31.01
CA THR A 23 4.85 -33.13 31.86
C THR A 23 6.38 -33.04 31.81
N PHE A 24 7.00 -32.72 32.95
CA PHE A 24 8.45 -32.89 33.14
C PHE A 24 8.75 -34.37 33.40
N PRO A 25 9.78 -34.97 32.77
CA PRO A 25 10.18 -36.33 33.14
C PRO A 25 10.87 -36.30 34.50
N GLN A 26 10.34 -37.10 35.45
CA GLN A 26 10.97 -37.34 36.74
C GLN A 26 12.30 -38.08 36.54
N SER A 27 13.34 -37.56 37.19
CA SER A 27 14.63 -38.20 37.37
C SER A 27 14.48 -39.54 38.09
N SER A 28 14.81 -40.64 37.42
CA SER A 28 14.96 -41.96 38.04
C SER A 28 16.23 -41.98 38.89
N ARG A 29 16.06 -42.23 40.19
CA ARG A 29 17.14 -42.56 41.14
C ARG A 29 17.68 -43.97 40.83
N PRO A 30 18.99 -44.23 40.97
CA PRO A 30 19.52 -45.58 40.80
C PRO A 30 19.24 -46.44 42.03
N SER A 31 18.69 -47.63 41.78
CA SER A 31 18.49 -48.68 42.79
C SER A 31 19.79 -49.44 43.04
N PHE A 32 20.05 -49.67 44.32
CA PHE A 32 21.20 -50.37 44.89
C PHE A 32 21.24 -51.87 44.54
N CYS A 33 22.45 -52.42 44.45
CA CYS A 33 22.77 -53.79 44.06
C CYS A 33 22.38 -54.89 45.07
N ASN A 34 21.98 -56.05 44.54
CA ASN A 34 22.16 -57.42 45.04
C ASN A 34 22.31 -58.25 43.75
N GLY A 35 23.34 -59.02 43.43
CA GLY A 35 24.05 -60.03 44.20
C GLY A 35 23.99 -61.34 43.39
N LEU A 36 25.16 -61.86 42.98
CA LEU A 36 25.49 -63.22 42.50
C LEU A 36 25.38 -63.61 41.00
N LEU A 37 26.51 -64.20 40.54
CA LEU A 37 26.77 -65.14 39.43
C LEU A 37 27.27 -64.60 38.06
N ASN A 38 28.61 -64.70 37.91
CA ASN A 38 29.39 -65.18 36.74
C ASN A 38 28.96 -64.77 35.32
N GLN A 39 29.73 -63.85 34.70
CA GLN A 39 30.50 -64.04 33.44
C GLN A 39 31.07 -62.69 32.91
N PRO A 40 32.21 -62.65 32.19
CA PRO A 40 32.91 -61.42 31.88
C PRO A 40 32.41 -60.80 30.58
N VAL A 41 31.97 -59.54 30.63
CA VAL A 41 31.83 -58.71 29.43
C VAL A 41 32.65 -57.44 29.64
N SER A 42 33.75 -57.34 28.89
CA SER A 42 34.64 -56.20 28.86
C SER A 42 33.88 -54.95 28.42
N CYS A 43 33.66 -54.00 29.33
CA CYS A 43 33.25 -52.64 28.97
C CYS A 43 34.49 -51.73 28.95
N ASN A 44 34.96 -51.41 27.74
CA ASN A 44 35.91 -50.32 27.52
C ASN A 44 35.25 -48.99 27.87
N LEU A 45 35.67 -48.37 28.98
CA LEU A 45 35.25 -47.04 29.39
C LEU A 45 36.22 -46.01 28.78
N SER A 46 35.88 -45.47 27.61
CA SER A 46 36.56 -44.27 27.10
C SER A 46 35.97 -43.04 27.80
N VAL A 47 36.73 -42.44 28.71
CA VAL A 47 36.40 -41.14 29.32
C VAL A 47 36.64 -40.04 28.29
N GLU A 48 35.59 -39.57 27.64
CA GLU A 48 35.67 -38.44 26.71
C GLU A 48 35.54 -37.12 27.47
N PHE A 49 36.67 -36.46 27.68
CA PHE A 49 36.73 -35.09 28.23
C PHE A 49 36.17 -34.11 27.20
N ARG A 50 34.89 -33.76 27.35
CA ARG A 50 34.25 -32.73 26.51
C ARG A 50 34.74 -31.33 26.93
N ARG A 51 35.78 -30.83 26.26
CA ARG A 51 36.18 -29.41 26.34
C ARG A 51 35.08 -28.54 25.71
N PRO A 52 34.73 -27.37 26.28
CA PRO A 52 33.79 -26.47 25.64
C PRO A 52 34.44 -25.82 24.41
N ASN A 53 33.91 -26.12 23.22
CA ASN A 53 34.29 -25.45 21.98
C ASN A 53 33.69 -24.04 21.98
N PHE A 54 34.49 -23.04 22.37
CA PHE A 54 34.25 -21.65 21.99
C PHE A 54 34.59 -21.51 20.50
N LEU A 55 33.58 -21.71 19.64
CA LEU A 55 33.69 -21.43 18.20
C LEU A 55 33.44 -19.95 17.96
N PHE A 56 34.53 -19.18 17.99
CA PHE A 56 34.61 -17.84 17.44
C PHE A 56 34.89 -17.97 15.93
N ASN A 57 33.84 -18.05 15.09
CA ASN A 57 33.87 -17.61 13.69
C ASN A 57 32.53 -17.82 12.96
N GLN A 58 31.77 -16.73 12.80
CA GLN A 58 30.92 -16.48 11.63
C GLN A 58 30.94 -14.97 11.39
N PRO A 59 31.75 -14.43 10.46
CA PRO A 59 31.59 -13.04 10.03
C PRO A 59 30.49 -12.95 8.95
N LEU A 60 29.82 -11.80 8.92
CA LEU A 60 28.90 -11.31 7.87
C LEU A 60 27.44 -11.81 7.90
N THR A 61 26.59 -11.17 8.71
CA THR A 61 25.20 -10.86 8.30
C THR A 61 24.51 -9.73 9.08
N TYR A 62 25.25 -8.78 9.65
CA TYR A 62 24.63 -7.63 10.34
C TYR A 62 23.91 -6.65 9.37
N GLN A 63 24.29 -6.64 8.08
CA GLN A 63 23.76 -5.70 7.08
C GLN A 63 22.37 -6.09 6.52
N LYS A 64 21.87 -7.31 6.78
CA LYS A 64 20.60 -7.82 6.23
C LYS A 64 19.39 -7.67 7.14
N THR A 65 19.57 -7.33 8.42
CA THR A 65 18.48 -7.31 9.42
C THR A 65 17.52 -6.15 9.18
N TRP A 66 18.02 -4.95 8.87
CA TRP A 66 17.19 -3.79 8.53
C TRP A 66 16.41 -3.96 7.24
N GLN A 67 17.03 -4.55 6.22
CA GLN A 67 16.36 -4.89 4.96
C GLN A 67 15.23 -5.90 5.19
N LEU A 68 15.42 -6.89 6.07
CA LEU A 68 14.41 -7.87 6.45
C LEU A 68 13.26 -7.26 7.28
N HIS A 69 13.52 -6.33 8.21
CA HIS A 69 12.46 -5.65 8.96
C HIS A 69 11.67 -4.66 8.10
N PHE A 70 12.35 -3.92 7.22
CA PHE A 70 11.72 -3.00 6.27
C PHE A 70 10.84 -3.75 5.26
N THR A 71 11.36 -4.83 4.67
CA THR A 71 10.59 -5.68 3.75
C THR A 71 9.44 -6.41 4.44
N ARG A 72 9.59 -6.85 5.70
CA ARG A 72 8.50 -7.43 6.50
C ARG A 72 7.45 -6.40 6.93
N GLY A 73 7.84 -5.17 7.23
CA GLY A 73 6.93 -4.06 7.50
C GLY A 73 6.05 -3.76 6.28
N LEU A 74 6.65 -3.63 5.11
CA LEU A 74 5.94 -3.47 3.82
C LEU A 74 5.17 -4.73 3.37
N ALA A 75 5.52 -5.92 3.91
CA ALA A 75 4.83 -7.17 3.60
C ALA A 75 3.44 -7.28 4.26
N HIS A 76 3.12 -6.42 5.21
CA HIS A 76 1.76 -6.29 5.73
C HIS A 76 1.01 -5.17 5.00
N SER A 77 -0.28 -5.37 4.68
CA SER A 77 -1.09 -4.38 3.95
C SER A 77 -1.03 -2.98 4.56
N ASN A 78 -1.10 -2.91 5.89
CA ASN A 78 -1.05 -1.65 6.62
C ASN A 78 0.33 -0.99 6.55
N GLY A 79 1.41 -1.76 6.36
CA GLY A 79 2.76 -1.20 6.25
C GLY A 79 3.05 -0.62 4.86
N ALA A 80 2.53 -1.23 3.79
CA ALA A 80 2.63 -0.63 2.45
C ALA A 80 1.88 0.71 2.37
N VAL A 81 0.67 0.80 2.92
CA VAL A 81 -0.10 2.05 3.00
C VAL A 81 0.65 3.09 3.83
N LYS A 82 1.13 2.73 5.02
CA LYS A 82 1.91 3.63 5.87
C LYS A 82 3.20 4.11 5.19
N GLY A 83 3.88 3.23 4.45
CA GLY A 83 5.08 3.55 3.69
C GLY A 83 4.80 4.57 2.58
N LEU A 84 3.72 4.38 1.82
CA LEU A 84 3.30 5.34 0.80
C LEU A 84 2.89 6.68 1.41
N ILE A 85 2.15 6.68 2.52
CA ILE A 85 1.80 7.91 3.25
C ILE A 85 3.05 8.64 3.72
N LEU A 86 3.98 7.91 4.35
CA LEU A 86 5.24 8.47 4.84
C LEU A 86 6.05 9.08 3.69
N ALA A 87 6.16 8.40 2.55
CA ALA A 87 6.87 8.92 1.39
C ALA A 87 6.27 10.24 0.89
N ASN A 88 4.94 10.33 0.77
CA ASN A 88 4.25 11.56 0.37
C ASN A 88 4.46 12.70 1.37
N VAL A 89 4.40 12.40 2.68
CA VAL A 89 4.63 13.39 3.73
C VAL A 89 6.09 13.88 3.72
N VAL A 90 7.06 12.99 3.54
CA VAL A 90 8.47 13.35 3.44
C VAL A 90 8.69 14.27 2.24
N VAL A 91 8.19 13.92 1.06
CA VAL A 91 8.32 14.78 -0.14
C VAL A 91 7.66 16.14 0.08
N PHE A 92 6.50 16.18 0.72
CA PHE A 92 5.83 17.44 1.07
C PHE A 92 6.65 18.31 2.05
N LEU A 93 7.32 17.70 3.02
CA LEU A 93 8.23 18.42 3.92
C LEU A 93 9.51 18.85 3.20
N LEU A 94 10.04 18.06 2.26
CA LEU A 94 11.19 18.43 1.43
C LEU A 94 10.90 19.71 0.64
N TRP A 95 9.68 19.91 0.14
CA TRP A 95 9.25 21.18 -0.46
C TRP A 95 9.37 22.41 0.46
N LYS A 96 9.55 22.23 1.78
CA LYS A 96 9.72 23.31 2.76
C LYS A 96 11.17 23.56 3.16
N VAL A 97 12.05 22.58 3.00
CA VAL A 97 13.43 22.63 3.54
C VAL A 97 14.51 22.47 2.48
N ALA A 98 14.20 21.81 1.36
CA ALA A 98 15.14 21.58 0.28
C ALA A 98 15.19 22.79 -0.68
N ASP A 99 16.25 22.83 -1.49
CA ASP A 99 16.39 23.84 -2.54
C ASP A 99 15.21 23.79 -3.53
N LYS A 100 14.72 24.97 -3.91
CA LYS A 100 13.52 25.09 -4.74
C LYS A 100 13.77 24.63 -6.17
N GLU A 101 14.93 24.94 -6.75
CA GLU A 101 15.27 24.53 -8.12
C GLU A 101 15.44 23.02 -8.19
N PHE A 102 16.11 22.44 -7.20
CA PHE A 102 16.20 20.99 -7.05
C PHE A 102 14.83 20.31 -7.01
N MET A 103 13.90 20.83 -6.20
CA MET A 103 12.55 20.26 -6.10
C MET A 103 11.76 20.44 -7.40
N LEU A 104 11.87 21.58 -8.08
CA LEU A 104 11.23 21.77 -9.39
C LEU A 104 11.76 20.78 -10.43
N GLN A 105 13.08 20.59 -10.50
CA GLN A 105 13.69 19.71 -11.50
C GLN A 105 13.42 18.21 -11.25
N ASN A 106 13.31 17.79 -9.99
CA ASN A 106 13.24 16.36 -9.65
C ASN A 106 11.85 15.88 -9.19
N PHE A 107 10.96 16.80 -8.80
CA PHE A 107 9.68 16.49 -8.16
C PHE A 107 8.48 17.18 -8.81
N THR A 108 8.67 17.81 -9.97
CA THR A 108 7.57 18.28 -10.82
C THR A 108 7.75 17.75 -12.23
N LEU A 109 6.65 17.72 -13.00
CA LEU A 109 6.64 17.14 -14.33
C LEU A 109 6.60 18.23 -15.39
N HIS A 110 7.61 18.24 -16.25
CA HIS A 110 7.72 19.11 -17.42
C HIS A 110 7.84 18.30 -18.72
N LEU A 111 7.44 18.90 -19.84
CA LEU A 111 7.62 18.30 -21.17
C LEU A 111 9.09 18.06 -21.53
N ASP A 112 9.97 18.99 -21.13
CA ASP A 112 11.40 18.93 -21.46
C ASP A 112 12.19 17.90 -20.64
N ASP A 113 11.56 17.30 -19.62
CA ASP A 113 12.17 16.25 -18.77
C ASP A 113 12.60 15.03 -19.60
N PHE A 114 11.87 14.72 -20.67
CA PHE A 114 12.18 13.59 -21.56
C PHE A 114 13.49 13.79 -22.32
N ASN A 115 13.76 15.02 -22.75
CA ASN A 115 14.99 15.37 -23.47
C ASN A 115 16.17 15.54 -22.50
N SER A 116 15.87 15.94 -21.26
CA SER A 116 16.87 16.17 -20.21
C SER A 116 17.25 14.88 -19.45
N GLY A 117 16.61 13.75 -19.75
CA GLY A 117 16.87 12.46 -19.09
C GLY A 117 16.23 12.32 -17.70
N HIS A 118 15.33 13.23 -17.30
CA HIS A 118 14.66 13.23 -16.00
C HIS A 118 13.43 12.31 -15.97
N TYR A 119 13.52 11.08 -16.49
CA TYR A 119 12.38 10.15 -16.55
C TYR A 119 11.80 9.78 -15.18
N HIS A 120 12.58 9.97 -14.11
CA HIS A 120 12.13 9.74 -12.74
C HIS A 120 10.97 10.66 -12.35
N THR A 121 10.82 11.84 -12.98
CA THR A 121 9.73 12.79 -12.71
C THR A 121 8.35 12.22 -13.01
N LEU A 122 8.26 11.19 -13.87
CA LEU A 122 7.01 10.44 -14.10
C LEU A 122 6.48 9.72 -12.84
N ILE A 123 7.34 9.48 -11.85
CA ILE A 123 6.98 8.83 -10.60
C ILE A 123 7.15 9.78 -9.42
N THR A 124 8.26 10.52 -9.36
CA THR A 124 8.53 11.42 -8.23
C THR A 124 7.60 12.62 -8.20
N SER A 125 7.12 13.09 -9.36
CA SER A 125 6.10 14.14 -9.40
C SER A 125 4.86 13.70 -8.64
N SER A 126 4.43 12.43 -8.78
CA SER A 126 3.32 11.77 -8.07
C SER A 126 3.42 11.70 -6.52
N PHE A 127 4.41 12.34 -5.92
CA PHE A 127 4.51 12.52 -4.47
C PHE A 127 4.42 13.99 -4.03
N SER A 128 4.40 14.92 -4.99
CA SER A 128 4.41 16.35 -4.72
C SER A 128 3.01 16.93 -4.56
N HIS A 129 2.86 17.79 -3.57
CA HIS A 129 1.57 18.38 -3.21
C HIS A 129 1.67 19.90 -3.12
N LYS A 130 0.75 20.60 -3.77
CA LYS A 130 0.73 22.08 -3.80
C LYS A 130 0.36 22.72 -2.47
N ASP A 131 -0.52 22.09 -1.68
CA ASP A 131 -0.99 22.64 -0.42
C ASP A 131 -1.44 21.56 0.57
N VAL A 132 -1.55 21.99 1.83
CA VAL A 132 -1.87 21.14 2.98
C VAL A 132 -3.21 20.42 2.82
N ARG A 133 -4.23 21.10 2.28
CA ARG A 133 -5.56 20.49 2.12
C ARG A 133 -5.52 19.34 1.11
N HIS A 134 -4.74 19.48 0.04
CA HIS A 134 -4.62 18.44 -0.98
C HIS A 134 -3.90 17.21 -0.44
N ILE A 135 -2.78 17.37 0.27
CA ILE A 135 -2.09 16.21 0.88
C ILE A 135 -2.97 15.52 1.93
N VAL A 136 -3.67 16.27 2.77
CA VAL A 136 -4.57 15.66 3.77
C VAL A 136 -5.68 14.83 3.09
N ALA A 137 -6.31 15.37 2.05
CA ALA A 137 -7.35 14.64 1.32
C ALA A 137 -6.80 13.38 0.63
N ASN A 138 -5.63 13.47 -0.02
CA ASN A 138 -4.97 12.33 -0.64
C ASN A 138 -4.58 11.27 0.38
N MET A 139 -3.98 11.65 1.50
CA MET A 139 -3.55 10.70 2.53
C MET A 139 -4.74 10.04 3.23
N LEU A 140 -5.84 10.77 3.44
CA LEU A 140 -7.08 10.18 3.96
C LEU A 140 -7.66 9.16 2.97
N SER A 141 -7.73 9.51 1.68
CA SER A 141 -8.20 8.60 0.63
C SER A 141 -7.30 7.36 0.53
N LEU A 142 -5.98 7.55 0.50
CA LEU A 142 -4.99 6.47 0.46
C LEU A 142 -5.08 5.59 1.71
N TYR A 143 -5.28 6.16 2.89
CA TYR A 143 -5.45 5.39 4.12
C TYR A 143 -6.73 4.55 4.08
N ILE A 144 -7.87 5.12 3.71
CA ILE A 144 -9.15 4.39 3.71
C ILE A 144 -9.18 3.36 2.57
N CYS A 145 -9.01 3.82 1.33
CA CYS A 145 -9.11 2.98 0.14
C CYS A 145 -7.93 2.03 0.03
N GLY A 146 -6.71 2.53 0.24
CA GLY A 146 -5.50 1.73 0.15
C GLY A 146 -5.43 0.63 1.20
N ASN A 147 -5.91 0.85 2.42
CA ASN A 147 -5.99 -0.24 3.41
C ASN A 147 -7.00 -1.31 2.98
N ARG A 148 -8.14 -0.95 2.39
CA ARG A 148 -9.11 -1.94 1.87
C ARG A 148 -8.51 -2.75 0.73
N ILE A 149 -7.97 -2.08 -0.30
CA ILE A 149 -7.31 -2.74 -1.44
C ILE A 149 -6.12 -3.60 -0.98
N GLY A 150 -5.29 -3.09 -0.08
CA GLY A 150 -4.14 -3.81 0.46
C GLY A 150 -4.54 -5.06 1.26
N LYS A 151 -5.67 -5.03 1.97
CA LYS A 151 -6.21 -6.22 2.67
C LYS A 151 -6.76 -7.27 1.71
N LEU A 152 -7.43 -6.82 0.64
CA LEU A 152 -8.05 -7.72 -0.35
C LEU A 152 -7.04 -8.38 -1.28
N TYR A 153 -6.07 -7.60 -1.79
CA TYR A 153 -5.15 -8.05 -2.86
C TYR A 153 -3.68 -8.06 -2.45
N GLY A 154 -3.38 -7.68 -1.21
CA GLY A 154 -2.04 -7.65 -0.67
C GLY A 154 -1.25 -6.37 -1.01
N PRO A 155 -0.12 -6.14 -0.31
CA PRO A 155 0.68 -4.92 -0.42
C PRO A 155 1.37 -4.76 -1.79
N LYS A 156 1.77 -5.88 -2.42
CA LYS A 156 2.42 -5.85 -3.75
C LYS A 156 1.48 -5.33 -4.83
N PHE A 157 0.21 -5.73 -4.78
CA PHE A 157 -0.81 -5.25 -5.71
C PHE A 157 -1.06 -3.75 -5.50
N LEU A 158 -1.21 -3.31 -4.25
CA LEU A 158 -1.38 -1.90 -3.90
C LEU A 158 -0.22 -1.04 -4.43
N LEU A 159 1.03 -1.47 -4.23
CA LEU A 159 2.20 -0.72 -4.70
C LEU A 159 2.24 -0.63 -6.24
N LYS A 160 1.96 -1.73 -6.93
CA LYS A 160 1.86 -1.73 -8.40
C LYS A 160 0.77 -0.80 -8.90
N LEU A 161 -0.39 -0.80 -8.23
CA LEU A 161 -1.51 0.07 -8.58
C LEU A 161 -1.16 1.55 -8.37
N TYR A 162 -0.51 1.89 -7.26
CA TYR A 162 -0.03 3.25 -6.99
C TYR A 162 0.95 3.72 -8.07
N LEU A 163 1.97 2.92 -8.37
CA LEU A 163 2.99 3.25 -9.37
C LEU A 163 2.43 3.31 -10.80
N ALA A 164 1.51 2.41 -11.15
CA ALA A 164 0.84 2.45 -12.44
C ALA A 164 -0.03 3.72 -12.58
N GLY A 165 -0.75 4.10 -11.51
CA GLY A 165 -1.52 5.34 -11.47
C GLY A 165 -0.64 6.59 -11.61
N ALA A 166 0.49 6.64 -10.90
CA ALA A 166 1.51 7.69 -11.01
C ALA A 166 2.02 7.84 -12.46
N PHE A 167 2.43 6.73 -13.05
CA PHE A 167 2.95 6.72 -14.42
C PHE A 167 1.89 7.15 -15.44
N ALA A 168 0.69 6.57 -15.38
CA ALA A 168 -0.38 6.88 -16.33
C ALA A 168 -0.92 8.31 -16.17
N GLY A 169 -1.00 8.82 -14.94
CA GLY A 169 -1.38 10.20 -14.67
C GLY A 169 -0.35 11.19 -15.19
N SER A 170 0.94 10.92 -14.95
CA SER A 170 2.04 11.72 -15.51
C SER A 170 2.02 11.70 -17.05
N ALA A 171 1.90 10.52 -17.66
CA ALA A 171 1.80 10.39 -19.12
C ALA A 171 0.59 11.15 -19.69
N SER A 172 -0.58 11.03 -19.06
CA SER A 172 -1.78 11.74 -19.50
C SER A 172 -1.65 13.26 -19.35
N SER A 173 -0.94 13.73 -18.32
CA SER A 173 -0.65 15.16 -18.12
C SER A 173 0.25 15.69 -19.23
N LEU A 174 1.31 14.98 -19.56
CA LEU A 174 2.22 15.36 -20.65
C LEU A 174 1.54 15.36 -22.01
N LEU A 175 0.71 14.36 -22.30
CA LEU A 175 -0.07 14.33 -23.53
C LEU A 175 -1.01 15.54 -23.63
N HIS A 176 -1.64 15.92 -22.51
CA HIS A 176 -2.49 17.10 -22.48
C HIS A 176 -1.70 18.40 -22.64
N GLN A 177 -0.53 18.53 -22.00
CA GLN A 177 0.35 19.68 -22.20
C GLN A 177 0.82 19.78 -23.66
N ALA A 178 1.25 18.67 -24.27
CA ALA A 178 1.64 18.61 -25.68
C ALA A 178 0.49 18.99 -26.62
N PHE A 179 -0.72 18.51 -26.34
CA PHE A 179 -1.92 18.87 -27.09
C PHE A 179 -2.20 20.39 -27.00
N LEU A 180 -2.12 20.97 -25.80
CA LEU A 180 -2.29 22.42 -25.62
C LEU A 180 -1.24 23.22 -26.37
N LEU A 181 0.04 22.80 -26.37
CA LEU A 181 1.09 23.46 -27.13
C LEU A 181 0.85 23.41 -28.64
N LEU A 182 0.38 22.28 -29.16
CA LEU A 182 0.03 22.12 -30.57
C LEU A 182 -1.18 22.99 -30.96
N SER A 183 -2.20 23.06 -30.10
CA SER A 183 -3.38 23.90 -30.33
C SER A 183 -3.11 25.40 -30.14
N SER A 184 -2.11 25.77 -29.33
CA SER A 184 -1.76 27.17 -29.06
C SER A 184 -0.74 27.73 -30.06
N LYS A 185 -0.25 26.94 -31.01
CA LYS A 185 0.71 27.41 -32.02
C LYS A 185 0.15 28.56 -32.91
N ASP A 186 -1.16 28.81 -32.87
CA ASP A 186 -1.84 29.96 -33.49
C ASP A 186 -1.90 31.24 -32.61
N ASN A 187 -1.63 31.15 -31.30
CA ASN A 187 -1.66 32.30 -30.37
C ASN A 187 -0.41 32.27 -29.46
N GLN A 188 0.47 33.27 -29.58
CA GLN A 188 1.71 33.38 -28.82
C GLN A 188 1.50 33.13 -27.31
N MET A 189 1.97 31.98 -26.84
CA MET A 189 1.81 31.53 -25.46
C MET A 189 2.93 32.12 -24.59
N SER A 190 2.58 32.67 -23.43
CA SER A 190 3.53 33.30 -22.51
C SER A 190 4.36 32.25 -21.76
N GLU A 191 5.60 32.57 -21.42
CA GLU A 191 6.48 31.81 -20.50
C GLU A 191 5.79 31.50 -19.14
N LEU A 192 4.84 32.36 -18.74
CA LEU A 192 3.98 32.19 -17.57
C LEU A 192 3.00 31.00 -17.69
N ASP A 193 2.56 30.66 -18.90
CA ASP A 193 1.68 29.51 -19.17
C ASP A 193 2.45 28.19 -19.18
N LEU A 194 3.73 28.22 -19.57
CA LEU A 194 4.64 27.07 -19.49
C LEU A 194 4.95 26.70 -18.03
N SER A 195 5.18 27.69 -17.15
CA SER A 195 5.39 27.43 -15.72
C SER A 195 4.12 26.93 -15.01
N LYS A 196 2.94 27.34 -15.47
CA LYS A 196 1.64 26.78 -15.03
C LYS A 196 1.39 25.37 -15.56
N ALA A 197 2.09 24.96 -16.61
CA ALA A 197 1.98 23.61 -17.17
C ALA A 197 2.63 22.57 -16.25
N ALA A 198 3.57 22.96 -15.38
CA ALA A 198 4.17 22.09 -14.38
C ALA A 198 3.08 21.40 -13.54
N SER A 199 2.85 20.12 -13.82
CA SER A 199 1.77 19.38 -13.18
C SER A 199 2.33 18.62 -12.00
N LEU A 200 1.83 18.94 -10.82
CA LEU A 200 1.95 18.09 -9.65
C LEU A 200 0.95 16.94 -9.83
N GLY A 201 1.41 15.77 -10.26
CA GLY A 201 0.65 14.52 -10.08
C GLY A 201 0.82 14.12 -8.63
N ALA A 202 -0.13 13.57 -7.92
CA ALA A 202 0.08 12.83 -6.66
C ALA A 202 -1.28 12.26 -6.28
N SER A 203 -2.28 13.09 -6.53
CA SER A 203 -3.67 12.68 -6.65
C SER A 203 -3.91 11.64 -7.74
N ASP A 204 -3.08 11.51 -8.78
CA ASP A 204 -3.24 10.52 -9.86
C ASP A 204 -3.00 9.06 -9.39
N ALA A 205 -1.92 8.84 -8.63
CA ALA A 205 -1.65 7.55 -8.01
C ALA A 205 -2.75 7.15 -7.01
N VAL A 206 -3.22 8.11 -6.21
CA VAL A 206 -4.32 7.91 -5.26
C VAL A 206 -5.66 7.73 -5.99
N GLN A 207 -5.86 8.40 -7.13
CA GLN A 207 -7.07 8.30 -7.96
C GLN A 207 -7.24 6.88 -8.49
N ALA A 208 -6.16 6.21 -8.92
CA ALA A 208 -6.22 4.81 -9.36
C ALA A 208 -6.75 3.87 -8.26
N ILE A 209 -6.24 4.04 -7.03
CA ILE A 209 -6.67 3.27 -5.85
C ILE A 209 -8.11 3.59 -5.48
N PHE A 210 -8.47 4.88 -5.47
CA PHE A 210 -9.81 5.35 -5.14
C PHE A 210 -10.86 4.79 -6.11
N ILE A 211 -10.61 4.89 -7.42
CA ILE A 211 -11.54 4.39 -8.44
C ILE A 211 -11.68 2.88 -8.35
N LEU A 212 -10.58 2.15 -8.21
CA LEU A 212 -10.65 0.70 -8.03
C LEU A 212 -11.48 0.32 -6.80
N ASP A 213 -11.20 0.96 -5.66
CA ASP A 213 -11.94 0.70 -4.41
C ASP A 213 -13.43 0.99 -4.58
N ARG A 214 -13.81 2.13 -5.17
CA ARG A 214 -15.23 2.46 -5.40
C ARG A 214 -15.96 1.48 -6.33
N LEU A 215 -15.29 0.98 -7.36
CA LEU A 215 -15.86 0.01 -8.30
C LEU A 215 -15.97 -1.41 -7.71
N LEU A 216 -15.13 -1.72 -6.72
CA LEU A 216 -15.22 -2.98 -5.98
C LEU A 216 -16.22 -2.92 -4.83
N THR A 217 -16.35 -1.77 -4.17
CA THR A 217 -17.32 -1.56 -3.08
C THR A 217 -18.67 -1.14 -3.65
N SER A 218 -19.34 -2.00 -4.42
CA SER A 218 -20.73 -1.75 -4.80
C SER A 218 -21.62 -1.91 -3.56
N MET A 219 -21.90 -0.82 -2.85
CA MET A 219 -23.09 -0.81 -1.99
C MET A 219 -24.31 -0.66 -2.90
N GLU A 220 -25.09 -1.72 -2.93
CA GLU A 220 -26.31 -1.84 -3.70
C GLU A 220 -27.48 -1.37 -2.84
N ILE A 221 -28.13 -0.28 -3.26
CA ILE A 221 -29.44 0.08 -2.71
C ILE A 221 -30.46 -0.41 -3.72
N SER A 222 -31.35 -1.30 -3.29
CA SER A 222 -32.50 -1.68 -4.09
C SER A 222 -33.62 -0.68 -3.85
N LEU A 223 -34.01 0.05 -4.89
CA LEU A 223 -35.14 0.96 -4.87
C LEU A 223 -36.13 0.52 -5.95
N PHE A 224 -37.36 0.15 -5.56
CA PHE A 224 -38.42 -0.18 -6.53
C PHE A 224 -38.03 -1.27 -7.55
N GLY A 225 -37.24 -2.28 -7.14
CA GLY A 225 -36.77 -3.36 -8.03
C GLY A 225 -35.56 -3.01 -8.90
N PHE A 226 -35.04 -1.78 -8.81
CA PHE A 226 -33.79 -1.37 -9.45
C PHE A 226 -32.63 -1.38 -8.46
N THR A 227 -31.50 -1.97 -8.87
CA THR A 227 -30.26 -1.99 -8.10
C THR A 227 -29.36 -0.84 -8.51
N ILE A 228 -29.10 0.11 -7.60
CA ILE A 228 -28.24 1.26 -7.87
C ILE A 228 -26.91 1.11 -7.12
N PRO A 229 -25.76 0.98 -7.82
CA PRO A 229 -24.45 0.91 -7.20
C PRO A 229 -23.95 2.32 -6.86
N VAL A 230 -24.32 2.82 -5.67
CA VAL A 230 -24.06 4.22 -5.26
C VAL A 230 -22.59 4.60 -5.35
N HIS A 231 -21.69 3.70 -4.98
CA HIS A 231 -20.25 3.97 -4.99
C HIS A 231 -19.67 4.07 -6.41
N ALA A 232 -20.20 3.29 -7.36
CA ALA A 232 -19.83 3.39 -8.76
C ALA A 232 -20.32 4.72 -9.37
N LEU A 233 -21.52 5.18 -8.99
CA LEU A 233 -22.00 6.52 -9.37
C LEU A 233 -21.11 7.64 -8.82
N LEU A 234 -20.64 7.51 -7.57
CA LEU A 234 -19.67 8.45 -7.00
C LEU A 234 -18.36 8.45 -7.80
N ALA A 235 -17.81 7.29 -8.14
CA ALA A 235 -16.63 7.20 -9.00
C ALA A 235 -16.85 7.90 -10.36
N GLY A 236 -18.01 7.65 -10.98
CA GLY A 236 -18.42 8.31 -12.22
C GLY A 236 -18.52 9.83 -12.09
N LYS A 237 -19.07 10.34 -10.99
CA LYS A 237 -19.13 11.79 -10.69
C LYS A 237 -17.73 12.41 -10.65
N TYR A 238 -16.78 11.80 -9.93
CA TYR A 238 -15.41 12.33 -9.83
C TYR A 238 -14.72 12.37 -11.20
N VAL A 239 -14.82 11.28 -11.99
CA VAL A 239 -14.28 11.24 -13.36
C VAL A 239 -14.94 12.31 -14.25
N TRP A 240 -16.26 12.49 -14.14
CA TRP A 240 -16.99 13.50 -14.90
C TRP A 240 -16.53 14.93 -14.60
N GLU A 241 -16.28 15.24 -13.32
CA GLU A 241 -15.72 16.53 -12.93
C GLU A 241 -14.33 16.76 -13.53
N ASP A 242 -13.49 15.71 -13.59
CA ASP A 242 -12.17 15.80 -14.21
C ASP A 242 -12.25 15.98 -15.73
N ILE A 243 -13.19 15.31 -16.41
CA ILE A 243 -13.46 15.53 -17.85
C ILE A 243 -13.84 16.99 -18.10
N LYS A 244 -14.70 17.59 -17.27
CA LYS A 244 -15.06 19.01 -17.39
C LYS A 244 -13.85 19.92 -17.21
N ARG A 245 -12.99 19.66 -16.22
CA ARG A 245 -11.77 20.44 -15.97
C ARG A 245 -10.80 20.41 -17.16
N VAL A 246 -10.69 19.27 -17.84
CA VAL A 246 -9.90 19.10 -19.06
C VAL A 246 -10.52 19.88 -20.22
N LYS A 247 -11.83 19.71 -20.47
CA LYS A 247 -12.53 20.41 -21.56
C LYS A 247 -12.52 21.93 -21.43
N GLU A 248 -12.56 22.44 -20.20
CA GLU A 248 -12.50 23.88 -19.94
C GLU A 248 -11.07 24.45 -20.05
N ASN A 249 -10.05 23.64 -20.35
CA ASN A 249 -8.62 24.01 -20.35
C ASN A 249 -8.13 24.65 -19.05
N ARG A 250 -8.88 24.49 -17.94
CA ARG A 250 -8.64 25.27 -16.73
C ARG A 250 -7.50 24.70 -15.89
N LYS A 251 -7.21 23.39 -15.94
CA LYS A 251 -6.16 22.75 -15.13
C LYS A 251 -5.61 21.45 -15.75
N VAL A 252 -4.28 21.37 -15.90
CA VAL A 252 -3.57 20.14 -16.29
C VAL A 252 -3.84 18.98 -15.32
N SER A 253 -4.15 19.28 -14.06
CA SER A 253 -4.47 18.26 -13.03
C SER A 253 -5.66 17.37 -13.40
N GLY A 254 -6.59 17.83 -14.25
CA GLY A 254 -7.71 17.01 -14.70
C GLY A 254 -7.24 15.83 -15.55
N ALA A 255 -6.29 16.05 -16.45
CA ALA A 255 -5.73 14.99 -17.30
C ALA A 255 -4.98 13.94 -16.46
N ALA A 256 -4.22 14.40 -15.45
CA ALA A 256 -3.55 13.53 -14.49
C ALA A 256 -4.53 12.55 -13.81
N HIS A 257 -5.64 13.08 -13.30
CA HIS A 257 -6.66 12.27 -12.65
C HIS A 257 -7.31 11.27 -13.60
N LEU A 258 -7.54 11.66 -14.86
CA LEU A 258 -8.09 10.75 -15.87
C LEU A 258 -7.14 9.59 -16.16
N GLY A 259 -5.83 9.85 -16.25
CA GLY A 259 -4.81 8.80 -16.38
C GLY A 259 -4.84 7.81 -15.21
N GLY A 260 -4.88 8.31 -13.97
CA GLY A 260 -5.02 7.47 -12.78
C GLY A 260 -6.35 6.69 -12.76
N ALA A 261 -7.46 7.34 -13.11
CA ALA A 261 -8.78 6.70 -13.17
C ALA A 261 -8.83 5.58 -14.21
N ALA A 262 -8.19 5.76 -15.38
CA ALA A 262 -8.07 4.73 -16.39
C ALA A 262 -7.37 3.47 -15.83
N VAL A 263 -6.28 3.64 -15.08
CA VAL A 263 -5.59 2.51 -14.41
C VAL A 263 -6.50 1.81 -13.42
N GLY A 264 -7.25 2.57 -12.60
CA GLY A 264 -8.21 1.99 -11.65
C GLY A 264 -9.30 1.15 -12.34
N ILE A 265 -9.87 1.66 -13.44
CA ILE A 265 -10.87 0.95 -14.26
C ILE A 265 -10.27 -0.29 -14.92
N MET A 266 -9.07 -0.18 -15.48
CA MET A 266 -8.36 -1.30 -16.09
C MET A 266 -8.07 -2.40 -15.07
N ALA A 267 -7.60 -2.02 -13.87
CA ALA A 267 -7.37 -2.97 -12.78
C ALA A 267 -8.67 -3.67 -12.38
N TRP A 268 -9.78 -2.93 -12.25
CA TRP A 268 -11.09 -3.50 -11.96
C TRP A 268 -11.53 -4.51 -13.04
N ALA A 269 -11.43 -4.14 -14.33
CA ALA A 269 -11.80 -5.01 -15.44
C ALA A 269 -10.91 -6.26 -15.50
N TRP A 270 -9.62 -6.13 -15.21
CA TRP A 270 -8.67 -7.24 -15.14
C TRP A 270 -9.00 -8.21 -14.00
N LEU A 271 -9.35 -7.69 -12.82
CA LEU A 271 -9.77 -8.48 -11.67
C LEU A 271 -11.06 -9.26 -11.98
N ARG A 272 -12.06 -8.61 -12.58
CA ARG A 272 -13.32 -9.24 -13.02
C ARG A 272 -13.13 -10.37 -14.01
N LYS A 273 -12.16 -10.24 -14.93
CA LYS A 273 -11.83 -11.31 -15.90
C LYS A 273 -11.18 -12.54 -15.26
N ARG A 274 -10.54 -12.40 -14.10
CA ARG A 274 -9.80 -13.48 -13.42
C ARG A 274 -10.62 -14.19 -12.33
N GLY A 275 -11.92 -13.96 -12.27
CA GLY A 275 -12.78 -14.62 -11.30
C GLY A 275 -12.69 -14.00 -9.90
N LEU A 276 -12.54 -12.68 -9.84
CA LEU A 276 -13.29 -11.90 -8.84
C LEU A 276 -14.67 -11.58 -9.39
#